data_AF-A0A7V5DUT8-F1
#
_entry.id   AF-A0A7V5DUT8-F1
#
_cell.length_a   1.000
_cell.length_b   1.000
_cell.length_c   1.000
_cell.angle_alpha   90.00
_cell.angle_beta   90.00
_cell.angle_gamma   90.00
#
_symmetry.space_group_name_H-M   'P 1'
#
loop_
_entity.id
_entity.type
_entity.pdbx_description
1 polymer ?
#
loop_
_entity_poly.entity_id
_entity_poly.type
_entity_poly.pdbx_seq_one_letter_code
_entity_poly.pdbx_strand_id
1 'polypeptide(L)'
;MKRMSLGEVCRLLDLRPHVIRYWEQMIPLFEPEKSSGGRRTYGERDIHLLYRLKYLVQERKYTLEGALQALVEESEGRFADTKANIQALRRDLLDIRDTLETAASLWQKVASGMTLPGQEHIGRILLNLPPQKQRGFLHRMRDLSKESIALAQSLGETARPEKPLRATILDRRNLPEAKREIPELFEHLFSQGAIGVLTFLPSPPKAVPLHFFSPIAERLRRVAYQYGRRIPFWIFGESRRIETVKKLFQQEDYFGMDPGVILFVKEPVFPYLMDGKLVVFEDGELGCYSSGVGGGLLMLQSRSFQRFIQQSGIRWFYVLPLNGYALGFPDTALLETVTQRNTQISGTVLLREGGFLTTGIYLIQNDFLKKTTVPFSVKEERVRIVNPSGISVDDLKEGVVHRLHSGLYRLLERSPQPILIQEKLNC
;
A
#
# COMPACT_ATOMS: atom_id res chain seq x y z
N MET A 1 -5.14 48.11 1.82
CA MET A 1 -5.79 47.51 3.01
C MET A 1 -7.28 47.80 2.96
N LYS A 2 -8.13 46.76 3.02
CA LYS A 2 -9.59 46.92 2.90
C LYS A 2 -10.15 47.55 4.18
N ARG A 3 -10.78 48.70 4.07
CA ARG A 3 -11.45 49.38 5.20
C ARG A 3 -12.95 49.16 5.11
N MET A 4 -13.58 48.91 6.26
CA MET A 4 -15.00 48.58 6.34
C MET A 4 -15.79 49.79 6.83
N SER A 5 -16.99 49.97 6.31
CA SER A 5 -17.94 50.96 6.81
C SER A 5 -18.60 50.49 8.11
N LEU A 6 -19.13 51.42 8.92
CA LEU A 6 -19.85 51.08 10.17
C LEU A 6 -20.92 50.00 9.96
N GLY A 7 -21.66 50.04 8.84
CA GLY A 7 -22.69 49.05 8.54
C GLY A 7 -22.12 47.65 8.28
N GLU A 8 -20.97 47.54 7.63
CA GLU A 8 -20.30 46.26 7.41
C GLU A 8 -19.72 45.69 8.69
N VAL A 9 -19.15 46.55 9.55
CA VAL A 9 -18.65 46.15 10.87
C VAL A 9 -19.80 45.71 11.79
N CYS A 10 -20.93 46.40 11.78
CA CYS A 10 -22.13 46.00 12.52
C CYS A 10 -22.61 44.61 12.11
N ARG A 11 -22.64 44.31 10.80
CA ARG A 11 -23.00 42.98 10.30
C ARG A 11 -21.98 41.92 10.70
N LEU A 12 -20.69 42.24 10.61
CA LEU A 12 -19.60 41.33 10.94
C LEU A 12 -19.60 40.95 12.42
N LEU A 13 -19.86 41.91 13.30
CA LEU A 13 -19.84 41.72 14.75
C LEU A 13 -21.20 41.38 15.33
N ASP A 14 -22.27 41.39 14.54
CA ASP A 14 -23.66 41.29 15.03
C ASP A 14 -23.95 42.27 16.18
N LEU A 15 -23.61 43.54 15.96
CA LEU A 15 -23.79 44.63 16.93
C LEU A 15 -24.59 45.77 16.33
N ARG A 16 -25.43 46.40 17.16
CA ARG A 16 -26.20 47.57 16.75
C ARG A 16 -25.26 48.79 16.60
N PRO A 17 -25.50 49.69 15.61
CA PRO A 17 -24.62 50.83 15.36
C PRO A 17 -24.36 51.74 16.57
N HIS A 18 -25.34 51.89 17.48
CA HIS A 18 -25.15 52.69 18.68
C HIS A 18 -24.20 52.05 19.70
N VAL A 19 -24.07 50.72 19.72
CA VAL A 19 -23.14 50.01 20.61
C VAL A 19 -21.70 50.29 20.19
N ILE A 20 -21.41 50.19 18.88
CA ILE A 20 -20.07 50.48 18.36
C ILE A 20 -19.72 51.96 18.57
N ARG A 21 -20.66 52.88 18.34
CA ARG A 21 -20.46 54.32 18.61
C ARG A 21 -20.22 54.63 20.07
N TYR A 22 -20.93 53.96 20.97
CA TYR A 22 -20.72 54.13 22.40
C TYR A 22 -19.35 53.60 22.82
N TRP A 23 -18.93 52.46 22.28
CA TRP A 23 -17.59 51.92 22.53
C TRP A 23 -16.47 52.80 21.98
N GLU A 24 -16.65 53.41 20.81
CA GLU A 24 -15.73 54.43 20.28
C GLU A 24 -15.55 55.60 21.25
N GLN A 25 -16.62 56.08 21.87
CA GLN A 25 -16.55 57.21 22.80
C GLN A 25 -15.82 56.88 24.10
N MET A 26 -15.94 55.63 24.57
CA MET A 26 -15.42 55.21 25.86
C MET A 26 -13.99 54.68 25.81
N ILE A 27 -13.45 54.44 24.61
CA ILE A 27 -12.16 53.78 24.44
C ILE A 27 -11.23 54.72 23.67
N PRO A 28 -10.26 55.33 24.36
CA PRO A 28 -9.29 56.25 23.74
C PRO A 28 -8.42 55.61 22.65
N LEU A 29 -8.43 54.27 22.54
CA LEU A 29 -7.68 53.51 21.54
C LEU A 29 -8.40 53.36 20.19
N PHE A 30 -9.67 53.78 20.10
CA PHE A 30 -10.43 53.77 18.85
C PHE A 30 -10.47 55.15 18.21
N GLU A 31 -9.68 55.32 17.15
CA GLU A 31 -9.71 56.52 16.31
C GLU A 31 -10.13 56.15 14.88
N PRO A 32 -11.41 55.79 14.65
CA PRO A 32 -11.86 55.40 13.31
C PRO A 32 -11.73 56.60 12.36
N GLU A 33 -10.97 56.41 11.29
CA GLU A 33 -10.77 57.45 10.29
C GLU A 33 -12.07 57.76 9.55
N LYS A 34 -12.26 59.04 9.22
CA LYS A 34 -13.38 59.47 8.38
C LYS A 34 -12.98 59.40 6.91
N SER A 35 -13.82 58.78 6.09
CA SER A 35 -13.67 58.83 4.64
C SER A 35 -13.82 60.25 4.12
N SER A 36 -13.46 60.48 2.85
CA SER A 36 -13.62 61.78 2.17
C SER A 36 -15.05 62.35 2.20
N GLY A 37 -16.07 61.51 2.42
CA GLY A 37 -17.47 61.90 2.61
C GLY A 37 -17.92 61.98 4.08
N GLY A 38 -17.00 62.01 5.04
CA GLY A 38 -17.29 62.14 6.48
C GLY A 38 -17.80 60.87 7.18
N ARG A 39 -17.78 59.71 6.51
CA ARG A 39 -18.28 58.43 7.06
C ARG A 39 -17.15 57.67 7.75
N ARG A 40 -17.42 57.08 8.92
CA ARG A 40 -16.43 56.28 9.67
C ARG A 40 -16.04 55.02 8.90
N THR A 41 -14.75 54.77 8.83
CA THR A 41 -14.16 53.57 8.27
C THR A 41 -13.24 52.90 9.29
N TYR A 42 -13.30 51.58 9.35
CA TYR A 42 -12.59 50.77 10.34
C TYR A 42 -11.53 49.96 9.62
N GLY A 43 -10.30 50.06 10.10
CA GLY A 43 -9.19 49.23 9.68
C GLY A 43 -9.21 47.87 10.38
N GLU A 44 -8.30 47.00 9.97
CA GLU A 44 -8.15 45.65 10.53
C GLU A 44 -7.88 45.67 12.04
N ARG A 45 -7.07 46.63 12.51
CA ARG A 45 -6.80 46.85 13.94
C ARG A 45 -8.07 47.17 14.72
N ASP A 46 -8.90 48.06 14.20
CA ASP A 46 -10.14 48.48 14.85
C ASP A 46 -11.11 47.30 14.95
N ILE A 47 -11.22 46.51 13.86
CA ILE A 47 -12.09 45.34 13.82
C ILE A 47 -11.66 44.30 14.87
N HIS A 48 -10.35 44.07 15.01
CA HIS A 48 -9.83 43.12 15.99
C HIS A 48 -10.07 43.58 17.43
N LEU A 49 -9.88 44.86 17.71
CA LEU A 49 -10.19 45.44 19.02
C LEU A 49 -11.69 45.34 19.32
N LEU A 50 -12.57 45.59 18.33
CA LEU A 50 -14.02 45.50 18.52
C LEU A 50 -14.48 44.07 18.78
N TYR A 51 -13.90 43.07 18.11
CA TYR A 51 -14.14 41.66 18.43
C TYR A 51 -13.74 41.32 19.86
N ARG A 52 -12.56 41.78 20.28
CA ARG A 52 -12.06 41.49 21.63
C ARG A 52 -12.90 42.16 22.70
N LEU A 53 -13.29 43.41 22.48
CA LEU A 53 -14.17 44.14 23.37
C LEU A 53 -15.57 43.51 23.46
N LYS A 54 -16.13 43.06 22.32
CA LYS A 54 -17.39 42.33 22.29
C LYS A 54 -17.33 41.09 23.18
N TYR A 55 -16.27 40.31 23.06
CA TYR A 55 -16.04 39.13 23.88
C TYR A 55 -15.98 39.49 25.39
N LEU A 56 -15.21 40.51 25.75
CA LEU A 56 -15.04 40.91 27.16
C LEU A 56 -16.35 41.40 27.78
N VAL A 57 -17.12 42.21 27.06
CA VAL A 57 -18.35 42.81 27.57
C VAL A 57 -19.52 41.83 27.53
N GLN A 58 -19.73 41.13 26.41
CA GLN A 58 -20.92 40.28 26.24
C GLN A 58 -20.76 38.89 26.83
N GLU A 59 -19.60 38.27 26.65
CA GLU A 59 -19.37 36.88 27.07
C GLU A 59 -18.75 36.83 28.47
N ARG A 60 -17.73 37.65 28.73
CA ARG A 60 -17.07 37.68 30.05
C ARG A 60 -17.75 38.59 31.07
N LYS A 61 -18.77 39.36 30.66
CA LYS A 61 -19.56 40.27 31.50
C LYS A 61 -18.75 41.36 32.20
N TYR A 62 -17.64 41.79 31.60
CA TYR A 62 -16.85 42.90 32.12
C TYR A 62 -17.63 44.21 31.95
N THR A 63 -17.46 45.13 32.90
CA THR A 63 -17.79 46.54 32.64
C THR A 63 -16.88 47.08 31.54
N LEU A 64 -17.28 48.15 30.86
CA LEU A 64 -16.45 48.75 29.80
C LEU A 64 -15.06 49.18 30.31
N GLU A 65 -15.00 49.71 31.53
CA GLU A 65 -13.75 50.08 32.20
C GLU A 65 -12.89 48.84 32.49
N GLY A 66 -13.48 47.76 33.01
CA GLY A 66 -12.76 46.51 33.25
C GLY A 66 -12.27 45.86 31.95
N ALA A 67 -13.07 45.93 30.88
CA ALA A 67 -12.68 45.41 29.57
C ALA A 67 -11.51 46.22 28.97
N LEU A 68 -11.50 47.55 29.18
CA LEU A 68 -10.39 48.41 28.76
C LEU A 68 -9.11 48.08 29.52
N GLN A 69 -9.20 47.90 30.84
CA GLN A 69 -8.06 47.47 31.65
C GLN A 69 -7.53 46.12 31.16
N ALA A 70 -8.40 45.13 30.96
CA ALA A 70 -8.01 43.82 30.41
C ALA A 70 -7.30 43.92 29.05
N LEU A 71 -7.75 44.82 28.16
CA LEU A 71 -7.09 45.06 26.87
C LEU A 71 -5.68 45.65 27.02
N VAL A 72 -5.48 46.55 27.97
CA VAL A 72 -4.15 47.12 28.29
C VAL A 72 -3.26 46.03 28.88
N GLU A 73 -3.76 45.24 29.82
CA GLU A 73 -3.01 44.16 30.45
C GLU A 73 -2.65 43.02 29.47
N GLU A 74 -3.50 42.77 28.46
CA GLU A 74 -3.23 41.86 27.35
C GLU A 74 -2.12 42.39 26.44
N SER A 75 -2.09 43.71 26.19
CA SER A 75 -1.02 44.35 25.43
C SER A 75 0.34 44.28 26.16
N GLU A 76 0.31 44.20 27.49
CA GLU A 76 1.48 44.01 28.36
C GLU A 76 1.90 42.54 28.56
N GLY A 77 1.25 41.58 27.86
CA GLY A 77 1.76 40.22 27.72
C GLY A 77 1.32 39.19 28.78
N ARG A 78 0.31 39.48 29.60
CA ARG A 78 -0.12 38.57 30.69
C ARG A 78 -0.91 37.31 30.26
N PHE A 79 -1.31 37.14 28.99
CA PHE A 79 -2.16 36.03 28.51
C PHE A 79 -1.54 35.11 27.45
N ALA A 80 -0.31 34.64 27.69
CA ALA A 80 0.36 33.67 26.82
C ALA A 80 -0.47 32.39 26.54
N ASP A 81 -1.27 31.93 27.51
CA ASP A 81 -2.11 30.72 27.39
C ASP A 81 -3.30 30.85 26.44
N THR A 82 -3.93 32.03 26.36
CA THR A 82 -5.05 32.25 25.43
C THR A 82 -4.55 32.32 23.99
N LYS A 83 -3.35 32.89 23.79
CA LYS A 83 -2.66 32.90 22.50
C LYS A 83 -2.26 31.49 22.08
N ALA A 84 -1.80 30.64 23.00
CA ALA A 84 -1.49 29.24 22.73
C ALA A 84 -2.74 28.44 22.30
N ASN A 85 -3.87 28.61 22.99
CA ASN A 85 -5.13 27.94 22.65
C ASN A 85 -5.70 28.41 21.30
N ILE A 86 -5.61 29.71 20.99
CA ILE A 86 -6.00 30.25 19.68
C ILE A 86 -5.09 29.73 18.56
N GLN A 87 -3.79 29.55 18.84
CA GLN A 87 -2.85 28.98 17.88
C GLN A 87 -3.11 27.49 17.64
N ALA A 88 -3.49 26.73 18.69
CA ALA A 88 -3.91 25.33 18.55
C ALA A 88 -5.19 25.22 17.70
N LEU A 89 -6.22 26.01 18.01
CA LEU A 89 -7.46 26.02 17.23
C LEU A 89 -7.25 26.47 15.77
N ARG A 90 -6.36 27.45 15.55
CA ARG A 90 -5.97 27.87 14.19
C ARG A 90 -5.27 26.75 13.45
N ARG A 91 -4.42 25.97 14.12
CA ARG A 91 -3.73 24.83 13.52
C ARG A 91 -4.73 23.73 13.16
N ASP A 92 -5.69 23.43 14.03
CA ASP A 92 -6.78 22.48 13.74
C ASP A 92 -7.65 22.93 12.56
N LEU A 93 -7.99 24.23 12.48
CA LEU A 93 -8.76 24.78 11.36
C LEU A 93 -7.97 24.80 10.05
N LEU A 94 -6.65 25.03 10.09
CA LEU A 94 -5.77 24.91 8.93
C LEU A 94 -5.64 23.45 8.48
N ASP A 95 -5.54 22.50 9.40
CA ASP A 95 -5.57 21.07 9.09
C ASP A 95 -6.90 20.65 8.47
N ILE A 96 -8.03 21.16 8.97
CA ILE A 96 -9.36 20.94 8.36
C ILE A 96 -9.41 21.55 6.96
N ARG A 97 -8.95 22.79 6.77
CA ARG A 97 -8.91 23.45 5.46
C ARG A 97 -8.03 22.68 4.48
N ASP A 98 -6.83 22.28 4.88
CA ASP A 98 -5.90 21.52 4.04
C ASP A 98 -6.47 20.12 3.73
N THR A 99 -7.24 19.53 4.66
CA THR A 99 -8.03 18.32 4.41
C THR A 99 -9.09 18.54 3.33
N LEU A 100 -9.83 19.64 3.42
CA LEU A 100 -10.89 20.00 2.49
C LEU A 100 -10.34 20.40 1.12
N GLU A 101 -9.22 21.10 1.04
CA GLU A 101 -8.53 21.45 -0.21
C GLU A 101 -7.87 20.23 -0.85
N THR A 102 -7.32 19.32 -0.04
CA THR A 102 -6.84 18.01 -0.51
C THR A 102 -8.01 17.20 -1.06
N ALA A 103 -9.13 17.13 -0.34
CA ALA A 103 -10.35 16.47 -0.79
C ALA A 103 -10.91 17.13 -2.06
N ALA A 104 -10.94 18.47 -2.17
CA ALA A 104 -11.45 19.19 -3.33
C ALA A 104 -10.56 19.04 -4.58
N SER A 105 -9.23 19.11 -4.43
CA SER A 105 -8.31 18.84 -5.56
C SER A 105 -8.31 17.37 -5.97
N LEU A 106 -8.56 16.46 -5.01
CA LEU A 106 -8.83 15.05 -5.27
C LEU A 106 -10.17 14.84 -5.97
N TRP A 107 -11.22 15.57 -5.60
CA TRP A 107 -12.51 15.59 -6.28
C TRP A 107 -12.37 16.06 -7.71
N GLN A 108 -11.59 17.11 -7.97
CA GLN A 108 -11.28 17.52 -9.33
C GLN A 108 -10.51 16.44 -10.09
N LYS A 109 -9.54 15.74 -9.47
CA LYS A 109 -8.78 14.65 -10.13
C LYS A 109 -9.59 13.37 -10.35
N VAL A 110 -10.47 13.00 -9.42
CA VAL A 110 -11.39 11.86 -9.51
C VAL A 110 -12.50 12.19 -10.52
N ALA A 111 -13.05 13.40 -10.51
CA ALA A 111 -14.04 13.85 -11.49
C ALA A 111 -13.43 14.07 -12.89
N SER A 112 -12.16 14.48 -12.99
CA SER A 112 -11.50 14.74 -14.29
C SER A 112 -10.85 13.51 -14.94
N GLY A 113 -10.89 12.33 -14.30
CA GLY A 113 -10.27 11.10 -14.84
C GLY A 113 -10.87 9.77 -14.38
N MET A 114 -11.80 9.76 -13.43
CA MET A 114 -12.21 8.57 -12.70
C MET A 114 -13.72 8.48 -12.42
N THR A 115 -14.55 8.77 -13.42
CA THR A 115 -15.78 7.97 -13.58
C THR A 115 -15.40 6.76 -14.42
N LEU A 116 -14.96 5.68 -13.77
CA LEU A 116 -14.92 4.36 -14.38
C LEU A 116 -16.36 4.02 -14.77
N PRO A 117 -16.71 3.89 -16.07
CA PRO A 117 -18.08 3.57 -16.46
C PRO A 117 -18.56 2.30 -15.75
N GLY A 118 -19.74 2.36 -15.12
CA GLY A 118 -20.29 1.26 -14.32
C GLY A 118 -19.84 1.21 -12.85
N GLN A 119 -18.99 2.14 -12.39
CA GLN A 119 -18.52 2.26 -11.00
C GLN A 119 -19.00 3.57 -10.32
N GLU A 120 -20.10 4.15 -10.78
CA GLU A 120 -20.63 5.44 -10.32
C GLU A 120 -21.02 5.42 -8.83
N HIS A 121 -21.29 4.24 -8.28
CA HIS A 121 -21.63 4.03 -6.87
C HIS A 121 -20.51 4.48 -5.92
N ILE A 122 -19.25 4.39 -6.36
CA ILE A 122 -18.08 4.76 -5.54
C ILE A 122 -18.11 6.23 -5.15
N GLY A 123 -18.49 7.12 -6.07
CA GLY A 123 -18.55 8.55 -5.80
C GLY A 123 -19.56 8.88 -4.70
N ARG A 124 -20.72 8.18 -4.70
CA ARG A 124 -21.77 8.35 -3.68
C ARG A 124 -21.34 7.83 -2.32
N ILE A 125 -20.71 6.65 -2.28
CA ILE A 125 -20.18 6.08 -1.05
C ILE A 125 -19.10 7.01 -0.48
N LEU A 126 -18.15 7.45 -1.30
CA LEU A 126 -17.06 8.33 -0.88
C LEU A 126 -17.56 9.65 -0.26
N LEU A 127 -18.57 10.29 -0.87
CA LEU A 127 -19.14 11.56 -0.36
C LEU A 127 -19.69 11.44 1.05
N ASN A 128 -20.24 10.28 1.39
CA ASN A 128 -20.91 10.06 2.66
C ASN A 128 -20.01 9.37 3.69
N LEU A 129 -18.80 8.94 3.30
CA LEU A 129 -17.81 8.41 4.25
C LEU A 129 -17.26 9.55 5.14
N PRO A 130 -16.97 9.28 6.43
CA PRO A 130 -16.26 10.22 7.28
C PRO A 130 -14.92 10.68 6.68
N PRO A 131 -14.49 11.95 6.88
CA PRO A 131 -13.27 12.49 6.28
C PRO A 131 -11.99 11.65 6.53
N GLN A 132 -11.88 11.03 7.71
CA GLN A 132 -10.73 10.16 8.00
C GLN A 132 -10.69 8.91 7.09
N LYS A 133 -11.87 8.35 6.78
CA LYS A 133 -12.02 7.15 5.92
C LYS A 133 -11.88 7.48 4.43
N GLN A 134 -12.33 8.67 4.01
CA GLN A 134 -12.16 9.15 2.63
C GLN A 134 -10.69 9.16 2.18
N ARG A 135 -9.77 9.58 3.07
CA ARG A 135 -8.32 9.60 2.77
C ARG A 135 -7.77 8.20 2.47
N GLY A 136 -8.08 7.22 3.31
CA GLY A 136 -7.64 5.83 3.12
C GLY A 136 -8.26 5.17 1.89
N PHE A 137 -9.51 5.50 1.59
CA PHE A 137 -10.19 5.09 0.37
C PHE A 137 -9.50 5.63 -0.89
N LEU A 138 -9.24 6.95 -0.92
CA LEU A 138 -8.60 7.63 -2.05
C LEU A 138 -7.17 7.15 -2.28
N HIS A 139 -6.42 6.84 -1.22
CA HIS A 139 -5.10 6.22 -1.36
C HIS A 139 -5.18 4.90 -2.13
N ARG A 140 -6.07 3.98 -1.72
CA ARG A 140 -6.22 2.69 -2.41
C ARG A 140 -6.74 2.83 -3.84
N MET A 141 -7.63 3.78 -4.09
CA MET A 141 -8.09 4.07 -5.45
C MET A 141 -6.94 4.53 -6.36
N ARG A 142 -5.97 5.30 -5.86
CA ARG A 142 -4.78 5.69 -6.64
C ARG A 142 -3.90 4.49 -7.01
N ASP A 143 -3.91 3.44 -6.19
CA ASP A 143 -3.17 2.20 -6.45
C ASP A 143 -3.86 1.33 -7.52
N LEU A 144 -5.12 1.63 -7.88
CA LEU A 144 -5.89 0.91 -8.89
C LEU A 144 -5.95 1.70 -10.21
N SER A 145 -5.31 1.16 -11.24
CA SER A 145 -5.48 1.63 -12.62
C SER A 145 -6.71 1.00 -13.28
N LYS A 146 -7.22 1.60 -14.37
CA LYS A 146 -8.31 1.00 -15.16
C LYS A 146 -7.91 -0.38 -15.69
N GLU A 147 -6.63 -0.52 -16.04
CA GLU A 147 -6.00 -1.74 -16.53
C GLU A 147 -5.94 -2.81 -15.43
N SER A 148 -5.67 -2.42 -14.18
CA SER A 148 -5.67 -3.34 -13.03
C SER A 148 -7.07 -3.91 -12.76
N ILE A 149 -8.11 -3.09 -12.90
CA ILE A 149 -9.51 -3.51 -12.72
C ILE A 149 -9.92 -4.46 -13.86
N ALA A 150 -9.64 -4.08 -15.11
CA ALA A 150 -9.92 -4.92 -16.27
C ALA A 150 -9.17 -6.26 -16.20
N LEU A 151 -7.92 -6.25 -15.75
CA LEU A 151 -7.14 -7.46 -15.54
C LEU A 151 -7.77 -8.33 -14.44
N ALA A 152 -8.16 -7.76 -13.30
CA ALA A 152 -8.79 -8.51 -12.23
C ALA A 152 -10.11 -9.16 -12.68
N GLN A 153 -10.92 -8.44 -13.46
CA GLN A 153 -12.16 -8.96 -14.04
C GLN A 153 -11.88 -10.11 -15.02
N SER A 154 -10.96 -9.90 -15.99
CA SER A 154 -10.60 -10.92 -16.97
C SER A 154 -10.02 -12.18 -16.32
N LEU A 155 -9.19 -12.03 -15.29
CA LEU A 155 -8.66 -13.16 -14.52
C LEU A 155 -9.77 -13.87 -13.73
N GLY A 156 -10.74 -13.13 -13.18
CA GLY A 156 -11.92 -13.70 -12.50
C GLY A 156 -12.81 -14.54 -13.42
N GLU A 157 -13.08 -14.05 -14.63
CA GLU A 157 -13.90 -14.74 -15.63
C GLU A 157 -13.22 -16.00 -16.20
N THR A 158 -11.89 -15.99 -16.27
CA THR A 158 -11.09 -17.10 -16.83
C THR A 158 -10.55 -18.07 -15.78
N ALA A 159 -10.65 -17.72 -14.50
CA ALA A 159 -10.20 -18.55 -13.40
C ALA A 159 -10.97 -19.87 -13.35
N ARG A 160 -10.27 -20.92 -12.95
CA ARG A 160 -10.85 -22.27 -12.87
C ARG A 160 -10.71 -22.80 -11.45
N PRO A 161 -11.63 -23.68 -11.00
CA PRO A 161 -11.48 -24.37 -9.73
C PRO A 161 -10.17 -25.17 -9.70
N GLU A 162 -9.67 -25.45 -8.50
CA GLU A 162 -8.44 -26.20 -8.33
C GLU A 162 -8.57 -27.59 -8.95
N LYS A 163 -7.56 -28.00 -9.72
CA LYS A 163 -7.46 -29.35 -10.26
C LYS A 163 -6.28 -30.07 -9.61
N PRO A 164 -6.32 -31.41 -9.55
CA PRO A 164 -5.16 -32.18 -9.12
C PRO A 164 -3.97 -31.87 -10.03
N LEU A 165 -2.82 -31.61 -9.43
CA LEU A 165 -1.58 -31.40 -10.16
C LEU A 165 -1.21 -32.66 -10.96
N ARG A 166 -0.94 -32.51 -12.25
CA ARG A 166 -0.36 -33.56 -13.09
C ARG A 166 1.15 -33.32 -13.17
N ALA A 167 1.92 -34.00 -12.31
CA ALA A 167 3.38 -33.92 -12.30
C ALA A 167 4.00 -35.28 -11.98
N THR A 168 5.21 -35.52 -12.51
CA THR A 168 6.01 -36.69 -12.12
C THR A 168 6.67 -36.40 -10.78
N ILE A 169 6.42 -37.26 -9.79
CA ILE A 169 7.01 -37.14 -8.46
C ILE A 169 8.13 -38.17 -8.32
N LEU A 170 9.32 -37.71 -7.90
CA LEU A 170 10.47 -38.54 -7.58
C LEU A 170 10.74 -38.47 -6.08
N ASP A 171 10.88 -39.60 -5.39
CA ASP A 171 11.32 -39.60 -3.99
C ASP A 171 12.81 -39.26 -3.94
N ARG A 172 13.19 -38.22 -3.18
CA ARG A 172 14.60 -37.78 -3.08
C ARG A 172 15.54 -38.91 -2.66
N ARG A 173 15.07 -39.86 -1.85
CA ARG A 173 15.85 -41.00 -1.35
C ARG A 173 16.17 -42.03 -2.44
N ASN A 174 15.39 -42.03 -3.52
CA ASN A 174 15.53 -42.95 -4.64
C ASN A 174 16.29 -42.33 -5.81
N LEU A 175 16.66 -41.05 -5.71
CA LEU A 175 17.57 -40.46 -6.68
C LEU A 175 18.95 -41.11 -6.46
N PRO A 176 19.67 -41.51 -7.52
CA PRO A 176 21.07 -41.93 -7.39
C PRO A 176 21.80 -40.85 -6.59
N GLU A 177 22.73 -41.22 -5.71
CA GLU A 177 23.50 -40.25 -4.91
C GLU A 177 23.85 -39.09 -5.82
N ALA A 178 23.12 -37.97 -5.66
CA ALA A 178 23.31 -36.83 -6.54
C ALA A 178 24.79 -36.55 -6.40
N LYS A 179 25.52 -36.50 -7.52
CA LYS A 179 26.92 -36.07 -7.47
C LYS A 179 26.92 -34.84 -6.55
N ARG A 180 27.77 -34.84 -5.53
CA ARG A 180 27.85 -33.70 -4.60
C ARG A 180 28.24 -32.40 -5.34
N GLU A 181 28.61 -32.54 -6.60
CA GLU A 181 28.98 -31.51 -7.56
C GLU A 181 27.75 -30.95 -8.27
N ILE A 182 27.82 -29.66 -8.59
CA ILE A 182 26.81 -28.97 -9.37
C ILE A 182 27.00 -29.36 -10.85
N PRO A 183 25.94 -29.61 -11.63
CA PRO A 183 26.08 -29.97 -13.04
C PRO A 183 26.83 -28.88 -13.82
N GLU A 184 27.66 -29.26 -14.80
CA GLU A 184 28.50 -28.34 -15.59
C GLU A 184 27.71 -27.15 -16.18
N LEU A 185 26.47 -27.40 -16.62
CA LEU A 185 25.56 -26.36 -17.11
C LEU A 185 25.32 -25.27 -16.05
N PHE A 186 25.06 -25.67 -14.81
CA PHE A 186 24.77 -24.74 -13.73
C PHE A 186 26.01 -24.12 -13.12
N GLU A 187 27.12 -24.85 -13.04
CA GLU A 187 28.46 -24.29 -12.78
C GLU A 187 28.74 -23.10 -13.72
N HIS A 188 28.53 -23.30 -15.02
CA HIS A 188 28.68 -22.25 -16.01
C HIS A 188 27.72 -21.08 -15.78
N LEU A 189 26.44 -21.34 -15.52
CA LEU A 189 25.45 -20.29 -15.25
C LEU A 189 25.77 -19.49 -13.99
N PHE A 190 26.23 -20.13 -12.91
CA PHE A 190 26.69 -19.44 -11.69
C PHE A 190 27.91 -18.56 -11.99
N SER A 191 28.90 -19.09 -12.71
CA SER A 191 30.10 -18.33 -13.12
C SER A 191 29.80 -17.13 -14.03
N GLN A 192 28.66 -17.14 -14.72
CA GLN A 192 28.18 -16.02 -15.55
C GLN A 192 27.28 -15.05 -14.79
N GLY A 193 26.89 -15.35 -13.55
CA GLY A 193 25.89 -14.56 -12.82
C GLY A 193 24.48 -14.68 -13.41
N ALA A 194 24.18 -15.76 -14.13
CA ALA A 194 22.92 -15.97 -14.84
C ALA A 194 21.82 -16.63 -13.96
N ILE A 195 22.04 -16.72 -12.65
CA ILE A 195 21.10 -17.27 -11.66
C ILE A 195 20.59 -16.15 -10.76
N GLY A 196 19.27 -15.96 -10.72
CA GLY A 196 18.59 -15.08 -9.78
C GLY A 196 17.87 -15.86 -8.69
N VAL A 197 17.65 -15.22 -7.55
CA VAL A 197 16.91 -15.79 -6.42
C VAL A 197 15.70 -14.93 -6.12
N LEU A 198 14.53 -15.56 -5.99
CA LEU A 198 13.26 -14.94 -5.71
C LEU A 198 12.71 -15.46 -4.37
N THR A 199 12.12 -14.57 -3.59
CA THR A 199 11.37 -14.93 -2.41
C THR A 199 10.06 -14.15 -2.38
N PHE A 200 8.95 -14.84 -2.13
CA PHE A 200 7.65 -14.23 -1.94
C PHE A 200 7.32 -14.20 -0.45
N LEU A 201 7.10 -13.00 0.08
CA LEU A 201 6.64 -12.80 1.44
C LEU A 201 5.23 -13.38 1.58
N PRO A 202 4.90 -14.02 2.71
CA PRO A 202 3.54 -14.49 2.93
C PRO A 202 2.56 -13.32 2.90
N SER A 203 1.35 -13.52 2.39
CA SER A 203 0.27 -12.52 2.49
C SER A 203 -0.41 -12.55 3.87
N PRO A 204 -1.01 -11.44 4.33
CA PRO A 204 -1.81 -11.43 5.57
C PRO A 204 -2.90 -12.52 5.58
N PRO A 205 -3.23 -13.06 6.77
CA PRO A 205 -2.75 -12.66 8.11
C PRO A 205 -1.43 -13.32 8.55
N LYS A 206 -0.83 -14.21 7.75
CA LYS A 206 0.40 -14.94 8.14
C LYS A 206 1.54 -13.97 8.43
N ALA A 207 2.26 -14.10 9.54
CA ALA A 207 3.41 -13.25 9.84
C ALA A 207 4.56 -13.48 8.84
N VAL A 208 5.42 -12.48 8.64
CA VAL A 208 6.67 -12.66 7.90
C VAL A 208 7.70 -13.30 8.84
N PRO A 209 8.26 -14.48 8.51
CA PRO A 209 9.23 -15.14 9.38
C PRO A 209 10.64 -14.53 9.17
N LEU A 210 10.87 -13.38 9.80
CA LEU A 210 12.07 -12.54 9.59
C LEU A 210 13.40 -13.26 9.87
N HIS A 211 13.42 -14.21 10.81
CA HIS A 211 14.62 -14.94 11.21
C HIS A 211 15.22 -15.82 10.09
N PHE A 212 14.48 -16.13 9.02
CA PHE A 212 15.01 -16.89 7.89
C PHE A 212 15.89 -16.08 6.94
N PHE A 213 15.87 -14.75 7.00
CA PHE A 213 16.69 -13.94 6.10
C PHE A 213 18.19 -14.10 6.34
N SER A 214 18.63 -14.14 7.60
CA SER A 214 20.05 -14.35 7.94
C SER A 214 20.63 -15.64 7.34
N PRO A 215 20.08 -16.84 7.60
CA PRO A 215 20.62 -18.08 7.04
C PRO A 215 20.49 -18.17 5.51
N ILE A 216 19.47 -17.54 4.91
CA ILE A 216 19.37 -17.46 3.44
C ILE A 216 20.49 -16.55 2.90
N ALA A 217 20.66 -15.36 3.46
CA ALA A 217 21.69 -14.41 3.05
C ALA A 217 23.10 -15.01 3.17
N GLU A 218 23.39 -15.70 4.27
CA GLU A 218 24.66 -16.43 4.46
C GLU A 218 24.91 -17.44 3.34
N ARG A 219 23.91 -18.25 2.98
CA ARG A 219 24.03 -19.22 1.88
C ARG A 219 24.26 -18.53 0.54
N LEU A 220 23.50 -17.48 0.24
CA LEU A 220 23.67 -16.71 -0.99
C LEU A 220 25.08 -16.11 -1.07
N ARG A 221 25.60 -15.54 0.02
CA ARG A 221 26.96 -15.00 0.08
C ARG A 221 28.02 -16.06 -0.11
N ARG A 222 27.85 -17.24 0.49
CA ARG A 222 28.79 -18.36 0.32
C ARG A 222 28.90 -18.78 -1.14
N VAL A 223 27.77 -18.91 -1.83
CA VAL A 223 27.75 -19.25 -3.25
C VAL A 223 28.32 -18.10 -4.09
N ALA A 224 27.92 -16.86 -3.81
CA ALA A 224 28.44 -15.67 -4.47
C ALA A 224 29.98 -15.59 -4.38
N TYR A 225 30.53 -15.88 -3.20
CA TYR A 225 31.97 -15.93 -2.95
C TYR A 225 32.65 -17.05 -3.73
N GLN A 226 32.09 -18.26 -3.71
CA GLN A 226 32.62 -19.43 -4.44
C GLN A 226 32.79 -19.15 -5.93
N TYR A 227 31.83 -18.46 -6.56
CA TYR A 227 31.85 -18.19 -8.00
C TYR A 227 32.42 -16.81 -8.38
N GLY A 228 32.80 -15.97 -7.39
CA GLY A 228 33.22 -14.60 -7.66
C GLY A 228 32.15 -13.77 -8.37
N ARG A 229 30.87 -14.05 -8.09
CA ARG A 229 29.72 -13.42 -8.75
C ARG A 229 28.69 -12.95 -7.75
N ARG A 230 27.97 -11.91 -8.12
CA ARG A 230 26.80 -11.41 -7.39
C ARG A 230 25.59 -12.30 -7.69
N ILE A 231 24.83 -12.67 -6.67
CA ILE A 231 23.56 -13.40 -6.83
C ILE A 231 22.42 -12.43 -6.54
N PRO A 232 21.67 -11.98 -7.55
CA PRO A 232 20.52 -11.11 -7.35
C PRO A 232 19.49 -11.78 -6.44
N PHE A 233 19.09 -11.09 -5.39
CA PHE A 233 18.09 -11.57 -4.43
C PHE A 233 16.88 -10.66 -4.41
N TRP A 234 15.78 -11.10 -5.01
CA TRP A 234 14.57 -10.29 -5.17
C TRP A 234 13.48 -10.77 -4.24
N ILE A 235 12.96 -9.84 -3.45
CA ILE A 235 11.98 -10.09 -2.39
C ILE A 235 10.68 -9.41 -2.78
N PHE A 236 9.64 -10.21 -3.02
CA PHE A 236 8.31 -9.78 -3.44
C PHE A 236 7.36 -9.78 -2.25
N GLY A 237 6.52 -8.77 -2.12
CA GLY A 237 5.47 -8.79 -1.11
C GLY A 237 4.58 -7.56 -1.12
N GLU A 238 3.62 -7.56 -0.20
CA GLU A 238 2.75 -6.42 0.08
C GLU A 238 3.58 -5.21 0.58
N SER A 239 3.19 -3.99 0.20
CA SER A 239 3.87 -2.73 0.52
C SER A 239 4.32 -2.61 1.98
N ARG A 240 3.42 -2.85 2.95
CA ARG A 240 3.75 -2.74 4.38
C ARG A 240 4.81 -3.75 4.81
N ARG A 241 4.74 -4.97 4.27
CA ARG A 241 5.69 -6.05 4.58
C ARG A 241 7.05 -5.79 3.97
N ILE A 242 7.07 -5.30 2.73
CA ILE A 242 8.31 -4.87 2.06
C ILE A 242 9.02 -3.82 2.89
N GLU A 243 8.31 -2.81 3.42
CA GLU A 243 8.96 -1.79 4.26
C GLU A 243 9.49 -2.35 5.58
N THR A 244 8.77 -3.29 6.20
CA THR A 244 9.28 -3.99 7.39
C THR A 244 10.56 -4.77 7.09
N VAL A 245 10.60 -5.53 5.99
CA VAL A 245 11.78 -6.31 5.61
C VAL A 245 12.93 -5.39 5.21
N LYS A 246 12.67 -4.29 4.48
CA LYS A 246 13.69 -3.32 4.10
C LYS A 246 14.38 -2.70 5.33
N LYS A 247 13.59 -2.33 6.35
CA LYS A 247 14.14 -1.82 7.62
C LYS A 247 15.00 -2.86 8.33
N LEU A 248 14.57 -4.11 8.37
CA LEU A 248 15.36 -5.20 8.92
C LEU A 248 16.70 -5.34 8.20
N PHE A 249 16.71 -5.38 6.87
CA PHE A 249 17.95 -5.47 6.10
C PHE A 249 18.87 -4.27 6.39
N GLN A 250 18.34 -3.06 6.53
CA GLN A 250 19.16 -1.90 6.88
C GLN A 250 19.75 -1.99 8.30
N GLN A 251 18.99 -2.50 9.27
CA GLN A 251 19.43 -2.67 10.66
C GLN A 251 20.52 -3.73 10.79
N GLU A 252 20.44 -4.79 9.99
CA GLU A 252 21.36 -5.94 10.00
C GLU A 252 22.51 -5.78 9.00
N ASP A 253 22.80 -4.56 8.54
CA ASP A 253 23.81 -4.25 7.52
C ASP A 253 23.73 -5.18 6.30
N TYR A 254 22.51 -5.34 5.80
CA TYR A 254 22.10 -6.21 4.70
C TYR A 254 22.56 -7.67 4.87
N PHE A 255 22.76 -8.13 6.10
CA PHE A 255 23.33 -9.43 6.44
C PHE A 255 24.70 -9.67 5.77
N GLY A 256 25.46 -8.60 5.53
CA GLY A 256 26.73 -8.60 4.81
C GLY A 256 26.62 -8.80 3.30
N MET A 257 25.41 -8.75 2.72
CA MET A 257 25.20 -8.78 1.27
C MET A 257 25.41 -7.40 0.66
N ASP A 258 25.79 -7.34 -0.61
CA ASP A 258 25.79 -6.09 -1.37
C ASP A 258 24.35 -5.57 -1.55
N PRO A 259 23.99 -4.37 -1.06
CA PRO A 259 22.65 -3.81 -1.24
C PRO A 259 22.23 -3.69 -2.71
N GLY A 260 23.17 -3.53 -3.64
CA GLY A 260 22.91 -3.41 -5.08
C GLY A 260 22.42 -4.71 -5.73
N VAL A 261 22.53 -5.86 -5.05
CA VAL A 261 22.00 -7.13 -5.56
C VAL A 261 20.61 -7.44 -5.01
N ILE A 262 20.13 -6.68 -4.03
CA ILE A 262 18.85 -6.92 -3.37
C ILE A 262 17.79 -6.01 -3.98
N LEU A 263 16.70 -6.61 -4.47
CA LEU A 263 15.58 -5.86 -5.01
C LEU A 263 14.32 -6.15 -4.21
N PHE A 264 13.77 -5.10 -3.61
CA PHE A 264 12.46 -5.17 -2.96
C PHE A 264 11.37 -4.81 -3.96
N VAL A 265 10.47 -5.74 -4.24
CA VAL A 265 9.41 -5.59 -5.23
C VAL A 265 8.05 -5.61 -4.54
N LYS A 266 7.27 -4.56 -4.77
CA LYS A 266 5.88 -4.49 -4.31
C LYS A 266 5.00 -5.28 -5.27
N GLU A 267 4.27 -6.25 -4.75
CA GLU A 267 3.31 -7.01 -5.52
C GLU A 267 2.06 -6.16 -5.86
N PRO A 268 1.40 -6.43 -6.99
CA PRO A 268 0.16 -5.77 -7.33
C PRO A 268 -0.94 -6.16 -6.33
N VAL A 269 -1.78 -5.17 -6.01
CA VAL A 269 -3.02 -5.40 -5.29
C VAL A 269 -4.16 -5.58 -6.29
N PHE A 270 -5.10 -6.45 -5.94
CA PHE A 270 -6.29 -6.75 -6.73
C PHE A 270 -7.51 -6.21 -6.00
N PRO A 271 -8.44 -5.56 -6.72
CA PRO A 271 -9.70 -5.19 -6.12
C PRO A 271 -10.56 -6.44 -5.87
N TYR A 272 -11.35 -6.40 -4.81
CA TYR A 272 -12.52 -7.26 -4.72
C TYR A 272 -13.60 -6.74 -5.66
N LEU A 273 -14.14 -7.66 -6.45
CA LEU A 273 -15.23 -7.39 -7.38
C LEU A 273 -16.45 -8.22 -6.98
N MET A 274 -17.62 -7.62 -7.08
CA MET A 274 -18.91 -8.30 -6.99
C MET A 274 -19.79 -7.81 -8.12
N ASP A 275 -20.25 -8.73 -8.97
CA ASP A 275 -20.99 -8.40 -10.21
C ASP A 275 -20.29 -7.35 -11.09
N GLY A 276 -18.96 -7.43 -11.18
CA GLY A 276 -18.11 -6.49 -11.94
C GLY A 276 -17.90 -5.13 -11.25
N LYS A 277 -18.45 -4.92 -10.06
CA LYS A 277 -18.34 -3.66 -9.30
C LYS A 277 -17.29 -3.74 -8.19
N LEU A 278 -16.54 -2.66 -8.01
CA LEU A 278 -15.61 -2.47 -6.91
C LEU A 278 -16.35 -2.50 -5.58
N VAL A 279 -15.78 -3.25 -4.64
CA VAL A 279 -16.36 -3.47 -3.32
C VAL A 279 -15.81 -2.47 -2.31
N VAL A 280 -16.69 -1.95 -1.46
CA VAL A 280 -16.33 -1.16 -0.28
C VAL A 280 -16.76 -1.92 0.96
N PHE A 281 -15.83 -2.13 1.90
CA PHE A 281 -16.12 -2.82 3.15
C PHE A 281 -16.87 -1.93 4.14
N GLU A 282 -17.50 -2.55 5.15
CA GLU A 282 -18.25 -1.88 6.23
C GLU A 282 -17.43 -0.80 6.95
N ASP A 283 -16.11 -1.01 7.07
CA ASP A 283 -15.19 -0.04 7.66
C ASP A 283 -14.95 1.19 6.75
N GLY A 284 -15.54 1.26 5.57
CA GLY A 284 -15.39 2.32 4.58
C GLY A 284 -14.13 2.21 3.74
N GLU A 285 -13.41 1.09 3.85
CA GLU A 285 -12.21 0.83 3.06
C GLU A 285 -12.56 0.22 1.69
N LEU A 286 -11.81 0.62 0.66
CA LEU A 286 -11.90 -0.06 -0.63
C LEU A 286 -11.37 -1.49 -0.46
N GLY A 287 -12.19 -2.47 -0.85
CA GLY A 287 -11.86 -3.88 -0.77
C GLY A 287 -10.76 -4.22 -1.76
N CYS A 288 -9.55 -4.47 -1.27
CA CYS A 288 -8.41 -4.91 -2.06
C CYS A 288 -7.64 -6.01 -1.32
N TYR A 289 -6.92 -6.85 -2.06
CA TYR A 289 -6.07 -7.90 -1.51
C TYR A 289 -4.78 -8.07 -2.30
N SER A 290 -3.74 -8.61 -1.67
CA SER A 290 -2.58 -9.18 -2.38
C SER A 290 -2.84 -10.66 -2.65
N SER A 291 -2.51 -11.09 -3.87
CA SER A 291 -2.54 -12.50 -4.27
C SER A 291 -1.23 -13.23 -3.94
N GLY A 292 -0.25 -12.54 -3.32
CA GLY A 292 1.04 -13.10 -2.92
C GLY A 292 1.86 -13.50 -4.14
N VAL A 293 2.31 -14.76 -4.11
CA VAL A 293 3.02 -15.44 -5.20
C VAL A 293 2.37 -15.17 -6.57
N GLY A 294 1.04 -15.23 -6.68
CA GLY A 294 0.36 -15.02 -7.96
C GLY A 294 0.58 -13.63 -8.55
N GLY A 295 0.53 -12.59 -7.72
CA GLY A 295 0.78 -11.21 -8.12
C GLY A 295 2.25 -10.99 -8.49
N GLY A 296 3.16 -11.59 -7.71
CA GLY A 296 4.58 -11.56 -8.03
C GLY A 296 4.92 -12.28 -9.35
N LEU A 297 4.29 -13.42 -9.63
CA LEU A 297 4.43 -14.12 -10.91
C LEU A 297 3.90 -13.28 -12.08
N LEU A 298 2.75 -12.61 -11.93
CA LEU A 298 2.25 -11.68 -12.95
C LEU A 298 3.21 -10.53 -13.21
N MET A 299 3.83 -9.98 -12.16
CA MET A 299 4.85 -8.93 -12.30
C MET A 299 6.03 -9.40 -13.14
N LEU A 300 6.52 -10.62 -12.88
CA LEU A 300 7.60 -11.23 -13.65
C LEU A 300 7.24 -11.36 -15.13
N GLN A 301 5.97 -11.55 -15.50
CA GLN A 301 5.53 -11.64 -16.89
C GLN A 301 5.29 -10.28 -17.57
N SER A 302 5.27 -9.18 -16.81
CA SER A 302 5.05 -7.86 -17.39
C SER A 302 6.17 -7.49 -18.36
N ARG A 303 5.84 -6.80 -19.46
CA ARG A 303 6.82 -6.43 -20.50
C ARG A 303 7.99 -5.60 -19.94
N SER A 304 7.70 -4.69 -19.02
CA SER A 304 8.71 -3.84 -18.38
C SER A 304 9.67 -4.67 -17.52
N PHE A 305 9.15 -5.60 -16.72
CA PHE A 305 9.97 -6.43 -15.86
C PHE A 305 10.74 -7.50 -16.66
N GLN A 306 10.17 -8.03 -17.73
CA GLN A 306 10.85 -8.92 -18.66
C GLN A 306 12.07 -8.26 -19.32
N ARG A 307 11.98 -6.98 -19.70
CA ARG A 307 13.14 -6.21 -20.18
C ARG A 307 14.21 -6.07 -19.10
N PHE A 308 13.81 -5.82 -17.86
CA PHE A 308 14.73 -5.72 -16.73
C PHE A 308 15.46 -7.05 -16.47
N ILE A 309 14.74 -8.19 -16.47
CA ILE A 309 15.36 -9.52 -16.34
C ILE A 309 16.32 -9.80 -17.49
N GLN A 310 15.96 -9.43 -18.72
CA GLN A 310 16.83 -9.61 -19.88
C GLN A 310 18.14 -8.81 -19.74
N GLN A 311 18.06 -7.58 -19.24
CA GLN A 311 19.23 -6.73 -18.99
C GLN A 311 20.10 -7.24 -17.85
N SER A 312 19.53 -7.91 -16.85
CA SER A 312 20.31 -8.51 -15.76
C SER A 312 21.03 -9.80 -16.15
N GLY A 313 20.74 -10.36 -17.34
CA GLY A 313 21.36 -11.60 -17.84
C GLY A 313 20.88 -12.87 -17.13
N ILE A 314 19.84 -12.77 -16.27
CA ILE A 314 19.32 -13.92 -15.53
C ILE A 314 18.58 -14.87 -16.49
N ARG A 315 18.99 -16.13 -16.47
CA ARG A 315 18.38 -17.21 -17.27
C ARG A 315 17.51 -18.14 -16.45
N TRP A 316 17.84 -18.31 -15.17
CA TRP A 316 17.12 -19.17 -14.25
C TRP A 316 16.86 -18.46 -12.92
N PHE A 317 15.67 -18.70 -12.38
CA PHE A 317 15.29 -18.25 -11.06
C PHE A 317 15.16 -19.44 -10.13
N TYR A 318 15.89 -19.38 -9.02
CA TYR A 318 15.55 -20.11 -7.82
C TYR A 318 14.44 -19.37 -7.09
N VAL A 319 13.32 -20.01 -6.82
CA VAL A 319 12.32 -19.49 -5.89
C VAL A 319 12.54 -20.17 -4.54
N LEU A 320 13.10 -19.41 -3.60
CA LEU A 320 13.38 -19.86 -2.24
C LEU A 320 12.24 -19.45 -1.31
N PRO A 321 11.59 -20.40 -0.63
CA PRO A 321 10.57 -20.08 0.36
C PRO A 321 11.23 -19.55 1.65
N LEU A 322 10.49 -18.75 2.42
CA LEU A 322 10.87 -18.39 3.79
C LEU A 322 10.25 -19.40 4.76
N ASN A 323 10.98 -20.46 5.11
CA ASN A 323 10.47 -21.50 5.99
C ASN A 323 11.55 -22.16 6.86
N GLY A 324 11.08 -22.96 7.83
CA GLY A 324 11.88 -23.61 8.88
C GLY A 324 12.79 -24.74 8.45
N TYR A 325 12.90 -25.03 7.15
CA TYR A 325 13.66 -26.17 6.67
C TYR A 325 15.03 -25.75 6.16
N ALA A 326 16.00 -26.66 6.26
CA ALA A 326 17.31 -26.43 5.69
C ALA A 326 17.24 -26.45 4.16
N LEU A 327 17.10 -25.26 3.55
CA LEU A 327 17.10 -25.07 2.10
C LEU A 327 18.46 -25.44 1.46
N GLY A 328 18.53 -26.53 0.70
CA GLY A 328 19.69 -26.77 -0.15
C GLY A 328 19.82 -25.64 -1.17
N PHE A 329 20.83 -24.78 -1.06
CA PHE A 329 21.14 -23.80 -2.10
C PHE A 329 22.66 -23.78 -2.36
N PRO A 330 23.09 -24.15 -3.59
CA PRO A 330 22.27 -24.71 -4.66
C PRO A 330 21.74 -26.12 -4.31
N ASP A 331 20.53 -26.46 -4.74
CA ASP A 331 19.99 -27.82 -4.56
C ASP A 331 20.50 -28.71 -5.71
N THR A 332 21.59 -29.45 -5.50
CA THR A 332 22.24 -30.27 -6.54
C THR A 332 21.31 -31.33 -7.14
N ALA A 333 20.44 -31.94 -6.33
CA ALA A 333 19.49 -32.94 -6.81
C ALA A 333 18.44 -32.31 -7.75
N LEU A 334 17.99 -31.10 -7.42
CA LEU A 334 17.08 -30.34 -8.28
C LEU A 334 17.75 -29.91 -9.58
N LEU A 335 19.01 -29.45 -9.52
CA LEU A 335 19.78 -29.07 -10.71
C LEU A 335 20.01 -30.26 -11.63
N GLU A 336 20.44 -31.40 -11.10
CA GLU A 336 20.67 -32.62 -11.86
C GLU A 336 19.37 -33.10 -12.53
N THR A 337 18.27 -33.08 -11.79
CA THR A 337 16.94 -33.43 -12.33
C THR A 337 16.57 -32.54 -13.51
N VAL A 338 16.80 -31.23 -13.39
CA VAL A 338 16.51 -30.27 -14.45
C VAL A 338 17.39 -30.52 -15.69
N THR A 339 18.68 -30.79 -15.49
CA THR A 339 19.63 -31.07 -16.58
C THR A 339 19.29 -32.39 -17.30
N GLN A 340 19.13 -33.49 -16.57
CA GLN A 340 18.88 -34.81 -17.15
C GLN A 340 17.54 -34.89 -17.88
N ARG A 341 16.53 -34.19 -17.36
CA ARG A 341 15.16 -34.29 -17.86
C ARG A 341 14.77 -33.13 -18.77
N ASN A 342 15.66 -32.15 -18.93
CA ASN A 342 15.48 -30.97 -19.76
C ASN A 342 14.13 -30.26 -19.52
N THR A 343 13.75 -30.13 -18.24
CA THR A 343 12.50 -29.47 -17.86
C THR A 343 12.74 -27.99 -17.61
N GLN A 344 11.80 -27.13 -18.03
CA GLN A 344 11.94 -25.68 -17.89
C GLN A 344 11.50 -25.17 -16.51
N ILE A 345 10.82 -26.01 -15.75
CA ILE A 345 10.41 -25.73 -14.38
C ILE A 345 10.37 -27.03 -13.59
N SER A 346 10.99 -27.01 -12.41
CA SER A 346 10.97 -28.14 -11.47
C SER A 346 10.96 -27.58 -10.05
N GLY A 347 10.70 -28.44 -9.07
CA GLY A 347 10.83 -28.04 -7.70
C GLY A 347 10.89 -29.21 -6.75
N THR A 348 11.32 -28.92 -5.54
CA THR A 348 11.18 -29.80 -4.39
C THR A 348 9.81 -29.53 -3.76
N VAL A 349 9.13 -30.55 -3.26
CA VAL A 349 7.83 -30.44 -2.59
C VAL A 349 7.81 -31.23 -1.29
N LEU A 350 7.03 -30.72 -0.34
CA LEU A 350 6.70 -31.38 0.90
C LEU A 350 5.29 -31.98 0.79
N LEU A 351 5.14 -33.24 1.18
CA LEU A 351 3.84 -33.91 1.23
C LEU A 351 3.24 -33.89 2.64
N ARG A 352 1.91 -33.87 2.72
CA ARG A 352 1.13 -34.23 3.91
C ARG A 352 0.15 -35.35 3.55
N GLU A 353 -0.44 -36.00 4.56
CA GLU A 353 -1.61 -36.86 4.32
C GLU A 353 -2.72 -36.06 3.61
N GLY A 354 -3.14 -36.52 2.44
CA GLY A 354 -4.15 -35.85 1.60
C GLY A 354 -3.63 -34.95 0.47
N GLY A 355 -2.31 -34.85 0.24
CA GLY A 355 -1.74 -34.21 -0.97
C GLY A 355 -0.48 -33.36 -0.73
N PHE A 356 -0.12 -32.55 -1.73
CA PHE A 356 1.01 -31.62 -1.62
C PHE A 356 0.70 -30.48 -0.63
N LEU A 357 1.65 -30.16 0.26
CA LEU A 357 1.54 -29.04 1.21
C LEU A 357 2.19 -27.75 0.67
N THR A 358 3.21 -27.91 -0.18
CA THR A 358 4.20 -26.94 -0.70
C THR A 358 4.73 -25.86 0.26
N THR A 359 6.02 -25.98 0.61
CA THR A 359 6.99 -24.88 0.78
C THR A 359 8.38 -25.37 0.35
N GLY A 360 8.51 -25.91 -0.87
CA GLY A 360 9.83 -26.35 -1.36
C GLY A 360 10.49 -25.32 -2.27
N ILE A 361 11.70 -25.64 -2.72
CA ILE A 361 12.49 -24.80 -3.62
C ILE A 361 12.03 -25.07 -5.06
N TYR A 362 11.78 -24.01 -5.84
CA TYR A 362 11.49 -24.16 -7.27
C TYR A 362 12.63 -23.61 -8.09
N LEU A 363 12.85 -24.22 -9.26
CA LEU A 363 13.76 -23.72 -10.27
C LEU A 363 12.96 -23.47 -11.54
N ILE A 364 13.06 -22.24 -12.08
CA ILE A 364 12.25 -21.79 -13.21
C ILE A 364 13.13 -21.14 -14.27
N GLN A 365 13.05 -21.61 -15.51
CA GLN A 365 13.69 -20.98 -16.64
C GLN A 365 12.95 -19.69 -17.02
N ASN A 366 13.68 -18.59 -17.20
CA ASN A 366 13.09 -17.30 -17.55
C ASN A 366 12.27 -17.35 -18.85
N ASP A 367 12.77 -18.06 -19.87
CA ASP A 367 12.06 -18.20 -21.15
C ASP A 367 10.69 -18.89 -21.02
N PHE A 368 10.56 -19.81 -20.06
CA PHE A 368 9.28 -20.46 -19.77
C PHE A 368 8.28 -19.47 -19.17
N LEU A 369 8.70 -18.66 -18.19
CA LEU A 369 7.86 -17.61 -17.61
C LEU A 369 7.36 -16.61 -18.67
N LYS A 370 8.18 -16.29 -19.67
CA LYS A 370 7.81 -15.36 -20.75
C LYS A 370 6.72 -15.90 -21.69
N LYS A 371 6.69 -17.21 -21.94
CA LYS A 371 5.79 -17.85 -22.92
C LYS A 371 4.52 -18.44 -22.27
N THR A 372 4.58 -18.74 -20.98
CA THR A 372 3.46 -19.32 -20.23
C THR A 372 2.51 -18.21 -19.73
N THR A 373 1.25 -18.50 -19.45
CA THR A 373 0.32 -17.58 -18.76
C THR A 373 0.15 -18.05 -17.32
N VAL A 374 0.25 -17.15 -16.33
CA VAL A 374 0.02 -17.49 -14.91
C VAL A 374 -1.44 -17.93 -14.70
N PRO A 375 -1.70 -19.19 -14.34
CA PRO A 375 -3.05 -19.66 -14.08
C PRO A 375 -3.52 -19.27 -12.67
N PHE A 376 -4.80 -18.92 -12.53
CA PHE A 376 -5.42 -18.54 -11.25
C PHE A 376 -6.58 -19.47 -10.87
N SER A 377 -6.76 -19.65 -9.56
CA SER A 377 -7.99 -20.14 -8.95
C SER A 377 -8.72 -19.02 -8.23
N VAL A 378 -10.02 -19.24 -8.04
CA VAL A 378 -10.87 -18.37 -7.24
C VAL A 378 -11.14 -19.04 -5.89
N LYS A 379 -11.03 -18.25 -4.84
CA LYS A 379 -11.53 -18.57 -3.51
C LYS A 379 -12.64 -17.60 -3.16
N GLU A 380 -13.79 -18.12 -2.75
CA GLU A 380 -14.89 -17.32 -2.25
C GLU A 380 -14.61 -16.85 -0.83
N GLU A 381 -14.86 -15.57 -0.57
CA GLU A 381 -14.77 -14.96 0.74
C GLU A 381 -16.09 -14.23 1.04
N ARG A 382 -16.68 -14.52 2.22
CA ARG A 382 -17.86 -13.81 2.70
C ARG A 382 -17.43 -12.58 3.48
N VAL A 383 -17.96 -11.43 3.10
CA VAL A 383 -17.55 -10.14 3.66
C VAL A 383 -18.79 -9.26 3.89
N ARG A 384 -18.69 -8.36 4.87
CA ARG A 384 -19.67 -7.29 5.07
C ARG A 384 -19.25 -6.07 4.26
N ILE A 385 -20.17 -5.61 3.41
CA ILE A 385 -19.91 -4.58 2.42
C ILE A 385 -20.98 -3.50 2.50
N VAL A 386 -20.57 -2.28 2.15
CA VAL A 386 -21.50 -1.17 1.90
C VAL A 386 -22.16 -1.42 0.56
N ASN A 387 -23.48 -1.27 0.52
CA ASN A 387 -24.36 -1.50 -0.63
C ASN A 387 -23.64 -1.47 -2.01
N PRO A 388 -23.52 -2.60 -2.71
CA PRO A 388 -22.81 -2.71 -3.99
C PRO A 388 -23.38 -1.83 -5.10
N SER A 389 -24.66 -1.47 -4.98
CA SER A 389 -25.32 -0.57 -5.92
C SER A 389 -25.09 0.91 -5.60
N GLY A 390 -24.53 1.22 -4.42
CA GLY A 390 -24.34 2.57 -3.88
C GLY A 390 -25.61 3.39 -3.80
N ILE A 391 -26.76 2.74 -3.56
CA ILE A 391 -28.04 3.43 -3.35
C ILE A 391 -28.05 4.10 -1.96
N SER A 392 -27.47 3.45 -0.95
CA SER A 392 -27.37 3.97 0.42
C SER A 392 -26.03 3.54 1.04
N VAL A 393 -25.47 4.38 1.92
CA VAL A 393 -24.28 4.03 2.73
C VAL A 393 -24.64 3.36 4.05
N ASP A 394 -25.91 3.44 4.46
CA ASP A 394 -26.40 2.81 5.70
C ASP A 394 -26.77 1.33 5.47
N ASP A 395 -26.92 0.94 4.21
CA ASP A 395 -27.26 -0.43 3.80
C ASP A 395 -26.00 -1.30 3.78
N LEU A 396 -25.77 -2.03 4.87
CA LEU A 396 -24.78 -3.11 4.91
C LEU A 396 -25.39 -4.42 4.39
N LYS A 397 -24.63 -5.14 3.57
CA LYS A 397 -25.00 -6.48 3.09
C LYS A 397 -23.87 -7.46 3.30
N GLU A 398 -24.21 -8.71 3.54
CA GLU A 398 -23.26 -9.80 3.35
C GLU A 398 -23.19 -10.14 1.86
N GLY A 399 -21.97 -10.12 1.32
CA GLY A 399 -21.68 -10.43 -0.07
C GLY A 399 -20.61 -11.51 -0.18
N VAL A 400 -20.62 -12.24 -1.29
CA VAL A 400 -19.54 -13.15 -1.67
C VAL A 400 -18.65 -12.43 -2.66
N VAL A 401 -17.37 -12.31 -2.31
CA VAL A 401 -16.34 -11.75 -3.18
C VAL A 401 -15.37 -12.83 -3.60
N HIS A 402 -14.78 -12.68 -4.77
CA HIS A 402 -13.83 -13.63 -5.32
C HIS A 402 -12.40 -13.14 -5.11
N ARG A 403 -11.60 -13.98 -4.44
CA ARG A 403 -10.17 -13.78 -4.29
C ARG A 403 -9.41 -14.65 -5.28
N LEU A 404 -8.62 -14.02 -6.13
CA LEU A 404 -7.73 -14.69 -7.07
C LEU A 404 -6.47 -15.14 -6.35
N HIS A 405 -6.12 -16.40 -6.55
CA HIS A 405 -4.89 -16.97 -6.01
C HIS A 405 -4.14 -17.76 -7.09
N SER A 406 -2.82 -17.66 -7.09
CA SER A 406 -1.96 -18.50 -7.91
C SER A 406 -0.70 -18.86 -7.14
N GLY A 407 -0.26 -20.10 -7.30
CA GLY A 407 0.94 -20.65 -6.69
C GLY A 407 1.86 -21.24 -7.75
N LEU A 408 3.14 -21.42 -7.41
CA LEU A 408 4.17 -21.96 -8.30
C LEU A 408 3.80 -23.32 -8.87
N TYR A 409 3.16 -24.18 -8.05
CA TYR A 409 2.70 -25.49 -8.50
C TYR A 409 1.73 -25.41 -9.67
N ARG A 410 0.97 -24.32 -9.83
CA ARG A 410 0.06 -24.17 -10.96
C ARG A 410 0.78 -23.84 -12.27
N LEU A 411 1.94 -23.19 -12.21
CA LEU A 411 2.79 -23.02 -13.39
C LEU A 411 3.24 -24.37 -13.94
N LEU A 412 3.42 -25.37 -13.07
CA LEU A 412 3.77 -26.73 -13.49
C LEU A 412 2.69 -27.35 -14.39
N GLU A 413 1.40 -27.04 -14.17
CA GLU A 413 0.30 -27.51 -15.04
C GLU A 413 0.44 -27.03 -16.50
N ARG A 414 1.22 -25.98 -16.73
CA ARG A 414 1.53 -25.44 -18.06
C ARG A 414 2.82 -26.00 -18.64
N SER A 415 3.62 -26.67 -17.83
CA SER A 415 4.82 -27.38 -18.31
C SER A 415 4.39 -28.71 -18.93
N PRO A 416 4.97 -29.12 -20.08
CA PRO A 416 4.63 -30.40 -20.71
C PRO A 416 5.09 -31.60 -19.87
N GLN A 417 6.17 -31.47 -19.08
CA GLN A 417 6.73 -32.53 -18.22
C GLN A 417 7.32 -31.92 -16.94
N PRO A 418 6.48 -31.44 -16.00
CA PRO A 418 6.97 -30.95 -14.72
C PRO A 418 7.41 -32.14 -13.86
N ILE A 419 8.59 -32.01 -13.26
CA ILE A 419 9.14 -33.01 -12.34
C ILE A 419 9.27 -32.36 -10.97
N LEU A 420 8.83 -33.09 -9.95
CA LEU A 420 8.89 -32.69 -8.57
C LEU A 420 9.70 -33.70 -7.76
N ILE A 421 10.63 -33.19 -6.95
CA ILE A 421 11.36 -34.00 -5.99
C ILE A 421 10.59 -33.95 -4.67
N GLN A 422 10.11 -35.09 -4.20
CA GLN A 422 9.48 -35.21 -2.91
C GLN A 422 10.54 -35.28 -1.82
N GLU A 423 10.45 -34.37 -0.86
CA GLU A 423 11.19 -34.38 0.40
C GLU A 423 10.24 -34.85 1.51
N LYS A 424 10.63 -35.90 2.27
CA LYS A 424 9.90 -36.30 3.47
C LYS A 424 10.35 -35.45 4.64
N LEU A 425 9.39 -34.92 5.38
CA LEU A 425 9.66 -34.32 6.69
C LEU A 425 9.92 -35.46 7.68
N ASN A 426 11.12 -35.49 8.25
CA ASN A 426 11.29 -36.15 9.54
C ASN A 426 10.69 -35.18 10.57
N CYS A 427 9.43 -35.42 10.94
CA CYS A 427 8.75 -34.65 11.99
C CYS A 427 9.46 -34.85 13.34
#